data_AF-A0A2V8FT75-F1
#
_entry.id   AF-A0A2V8FT75-F1
#
_cell.length_a   1.000
_cell.length_b   1.000
_cell.length_c   1.000
_cell.angle_alpha   90.00
_cell.angle_beta   90.00
_cell.angle_gamma   90.00
#
_symmetry.space_group_name_H-M   'P 1'
#
loop_
_entity.id
_entity.type
_entity.pdbx_description
1 polymer ?
#
loop_
_entity_poly.entity_id
_entity_poly.type
_entity_poly.pdbx_seq_one_letter_code
_entity_poly.pdbx_strand_id
1 'polypeptide(L)'
;MGYRAKPLDDAAREELALKDVRGLLVTAVRDPGPASRAGLAPGDAIVTVGGAPATLDELARIEASGALGTGVELGVQRGGARRTLLLTLGARS
;
A
#
# COMPACT_ATOMS: atom_id res chain seq x y z
N MET A 1 2.45 -9.55 -6.27
CA MET A 1 2.42 -8.58 -5.16
C MET A 1 1.83 -9.13 -3.86
N GLY A 2 0.84 -10.03 -3.91
CA GLY A 2 0.41 -10.76 -2.70
C GLY A 2 -0.27 -9.86 -1.67
N TYR A 3 -0.99 -8.83 -2.09
CA TYR A 3 -1.90 -8.07 -1.23
C TYR A 3 -3.14 -7.68 -2.05
N ARG A 4 -4.24 -7.38 -1.36
CA ARG A 4 -5.43 -6.75 -1.94
C ARG A 4 -5.62 -5.41 -1.27
N ALA A 5 -5.85 -4.39 -2.08
CA ALA A 5 -6.21 -3.07 -1.63
C ALA A 5 -7.45 -2.57 -2.37
N LYS A 6 -8.24 -1.72 -1.71
CA LYS A 6 -9.41 -1.04 -2.29
C LYS A 6 -9.24 0.48 -2.13
N PRO A 7 -9.88 1.30 -2.97
CA PRO A 7 -9.95 2.74 -2.72
C PRO A 7 -10.42 3.03 -1.29
N LEU A 8 -9.76 3.97 -0.63
CA LEU A 8 -10.17 4.45 0.68
C LEU A 8 -11.39 5.36 0.49
N ASP A 9 -12.56 4.83 0.86
CA ASP A 9 -13.84 5.54 0.83
C ASP A 9 -14.08 6.30 2.15
N ASP A 10 -15.12 7.13 2.19
CA ASP A 10 -15.46 7.97 3.34
C ASP A 10 -15.73 7.11 4.58
N ALA A 11 -16.41 5.97 4.41
CA ALA A 11 -16.70 5.03 5.48
C ALA A 11 -15.42 4.45 6.11
N ALA A 12 -14.47 3.99 5.29
CA ALA A 12 -13.19 3.48 5.78
C ALA A 12 -12.34 4.57 6.44
N ARG A 13 -12.44 5.83 5.98
CA ARG A 13 -11.77 6.97 6.62
C ARG A 13 -12.29 7.24 8.03
N GLU A 14 -13.61 7.23 8.19
CA GLU A 14 -14.25 7.41 9.50
C GLU A 14 -13.87 6.27 10.45
N GLU A 15 -13.93 5.02 9.99
CA GLU A 15 -13.58 3.84 10.77
C GLU A 15 -12.12 3.84 11.24
N LEU A 16 -11.21 4.32 10.38
CA LEU A 16 -9.76 4.37 10.65
C LEU A 16 -9.30 5.71 11.26
N ALA A 17 -10.23 6.63 11.55
CA ALA A 17 -9.96 7.99 12.03
C ALA A 17 -8.95 8.78 11.17
N LEU A 18 -9.02 8.60 9.85
CA LEU A 18 -8.12 9.23 8.87
C LEU A 18 -8.73 10.52 8.33
N LYS A 19 -8.17 11.68 8.70
CA LYS A 19 -8.65 12.99 8.24
C LYS A 19 -8.06 13.38 6.89
N ASP A 20 -8.90 13.57 5.87
CA ASP A 20 -8.54 14.03 4.51
C ASP A 20 -7.47 13.20 3.77
N VAL A 21 -7.30 11.95 4.18
CA VAL A 21 -6.34 11.04 3.56
C VAL A 21 -6.98 10.40 2.34
N ARG A 22 -6.38 10.59 1.17
CA ARG A 22 -6.73 9.83 -0.03
C ARG A 22 -5.71 8.71 -0.21
N GLY A 23 -6.17 7.52 -0.55
CA GLY A 23 -5.30 6.35 -0.61
C GLY A 23 -6.02 5.05 -0.91
N LEU A 24 -5.33 3.95 -0.64
CA LEU A 24 -5.83 2.58 -0.79
C LEU A 24 -5.81 1.87 0.57
N LEU A 25 -6.94 1.32 0.99
CA LEU A 25 -7.04 0.46 2.17
C LEU A 25 -6.62 -0.97 1.83
N VAL A 26 -5.63 -1.49 2.55
CA VAL A 26 -5.21 -2.88 2.48
C VAL A 26 -6.23 -3.76 3.20
N THR A 27 -6.84 -4.68 2.47
CA THR A 27 -7.86 -5.61 2.98
C THR A 27 -7.31 -7.00 3.21
N ALA A 28 -6.25 -7.39 2.49
CA ALA A 28 -5.60 -8.68 2.67
C ALA A 28 -4.12 -8.59 2.31
N VAL A 29 -3.29 -9.35 3.01
CA VAL A 29 -1.88 -9.55 2.69
C VAL A 29 -1.63 -11.05 2.66
N ARG A 30 -0.92 -11.52 1.64
CA ARG A 30 -0.51 -12.91 1.46
C ARG A 30 0.79 -13.14 2.21
N ASP A 31 0.78 -14.16 3.06
CA ASP A 31 1.94 -14.62 3.80
C ASP A 31 2.21 -16.11 3.47
N PRO A 32 3.43 -16.49 3.04
CA PRO A 32 4.58 -15.63 2.76
C PRO A 32 4.42 -14.80 1.49
N GLY A 33 4.87 -13.54 1.53
CA GLY A 33 4.81 -12.64 0.38
C GLY A 33 5.65 -11.37 0.53
N PRO A 34 5.91 -10.64 -0.57
CA PRO A 34 6.70 -9.41 -0.52
C PRO A 34 6.07 -8.33 0.37
N ALA A 35 4.74 -8.21 0.35
CA ALA A 35 4.01 -7.27 1.21
C ALA A 35 4.10 -7.63 2.70
N SER A 36 3.95 -8.91 3.06
CA SER A 36 4.15 -9.40 4.43
C SER A 36 5.58 -9.13 4.91
N ARG A 37 6.60 -9.42 4.08
CA ARG A 37 8.01 -9.13 4.39
C ARG A 37 8.31 -7.65 4.57
N ALA A 38 7.59 -6.77 3.88
CA ALA A 38 7.69 -5.32 4.05
C ALA A 38 6.98 -4.81 5.32
N GLY A 39 6.25 -5.67 6.05
CA GLY A 39 5.50 -5.30 7.24
C GLY A 39 4.11 -4.72 6.94
N LEU A 40 3.62 -4.83 5.70
CA LEU A 40 2.27 -4.43 5.33
C LEU A 40 1.26 -5.37 5.96
N ALA A 41 0.17 -4.82 6.49
CA ALA A 41 -0.88 -5.59 7.14
C ALA A 41 -2.28 -5.12 6.69
N PRO A 42 -3.31 -5.99 6.78
CA PRO A 42 -4.69 -5.56 6.66
C PRO A 42 -5.02 -4.44 7.66
N GLY A 43 -5.78 -3.44 7.21
CA GLY A 43 -6.08 -2.23 7.99
C GLY A 43 -5.08 -1.09 7.76
N ASP A 44 -4.00 -1.30 7.00
CA ASP A 44 -3.15 -0.22 6.53
C ASP A 44 -3.86 0.63 5.48
N ALA A 45 -3.85 1.94 5.66
CA ALA A 45 -4.17 2.87 4.58
C ALA A 45 -2.88 3.30 3.87
N ILE A 46 -2.66 2.85 2.64
CA ILE A 46 -1.56 3.30 1.79
C ILE A 46 -1.93 4.68 1.26
N VAL A 47 -1.15 5.70 1.61
CA VAL A 47 -1.39 7.11 1.25
C VAL A 47 -0.45 7.59 0.16
N THR A 48 0.76 7.03 0.10
CA THR A 48 1.75 7.33 -0.93
C THR A 48 2.46 6.07 -1.39
N VAL A 49 2.83 6.02 -2.67
CA VAL A 49 3.57 4.94 -3.30
C VAL A 49 4.67 5.57 -4.16
N GLY A 50 5.94 5.23 -3.93
CA GLY A 50 7.08 5.81 -4.65
C GLY A 50 7.18 7.34 -4.54
N GLY A 51 6.71 7.94 -3.44
CA GLY A 51 6.66 9.39 -3.24
C GLY A 51 5.47 10.10 -3.91
N ALA A 52 4.65 9.41 -4.69
CA ALA A 52 3.42 9.93 -5.29
C ALA A 52 2.18 9.53 -4.47
N PRO A 53 1.03 10.22 -4.60
CA PRO A 53 -0.23 9.79 -3.99
C PRO A 53 -0.61 8.36 -4.42
N ALA A 54 -1.04 7.54 -3.46
CA ALA A 54 -1.43 6.17 -3.75
C ALA A 54 -2.80 6.13 -4.44
N THR A 55 -2.80 5.85 -5.74
CA THR A 55 -4.01 5.64 -6.54
C THR A 55 -3.92 4.30 -7.26
N LEU A 56 -5.05 3.78 -7.74
CA LEU A 56 -5.08 2.56 -8.55
C LEU A 56 -4.21 2.72 -9.81
N ASP A 57 -4.25 3.89 -10.44
CA ASP A 57 -3.44 4.20 -11.62
C ASP A 57 -1.95 4.21 -11.30
N GLU A 58 -1.55 4.80 -10.17
CA GLU A 58 -0.15 4.83 -9.76
C GLU A 58 0.35 3.43 -9.40
N LEU A 59 -0.48 2.63 -8.73
CA LEU A 59 -0.16 1.24 -8.44
C LEU A 59 0.05 0.45 -9.74
N ALA A 60 -0.86 0.62 -10.71
CA ALA A 60 -0.74 0.00 -12.03
C ALA A 60 0.50 0.50 -12.78
N ARG A 61 0.86 1.78 -12.65
CA ARG A 61 2.10 2.33 -13.22
C ARG A 61 3.34 1.70 -12.60
N ILE A 62 3.40 1.55 -11.29
CA ILE A 62 4.54 0.92 -10.60
C ILE A 62 4.62 -0.58 -10.91
N GLU A 63 3.48 -1.24 -11.04
CA GLU A 63 3.44 -2.64 -11.47
C GLU A 63 3.88 -2.81 -12.93
N ALA A 64 3.44 -1.90 -13.81
CA ALA A 64 3.79 -1.91 -15.24
C ALA A 64 5.23 -1.45 -15.51
N SER A 65 5.76 -0.53 -14.69
CA SER A 65 7.15 -0.06 -14.80
C SER A 65 8.15 -1.17 -14.52
N GLY A 66 7.69 -2.30 -13.97
CA GLY A 66 8.51 -3.50 -13.86
C GLY A 66 9.77 -3.21 -13.07
N ALA A 67 9.66 -2.42 -11.99
CA ALA A 67 10.69 -2.22 -10.98
C ALA A 67 10.91 -3.54 -10.20
N LEU A 68 11.19 -4.62 -10.94
CA LEU A 68 11.54 -5.93 -10.46
C LEU A 68 12.90 -5.80 -9.78
N GLY A 69 12.93 -5.92 -8.47
CA GLY A 69 14.14 -5.76 -7.66
C GLY A 69 14.39 -4.36 -7.10
N THR A 70 13.63 -3.33 -7.51
CA THR A 70 13.70 -1.99 -6.89
C THR A 70 12.72 -1.91 -5.73
N GLY A 71 13.19 -1.47 -4.56
CA GLY A 71 12.33 -1.23 -3.40
C GLY A 71 11.45 -0.01 -3.65
N VAL A 72 10.13 -0.18 -3.50
CA VAL A 72 9.15 0.91 -3.59
C VAL A 72 8.80 1.37 -2.19
N GLU A 73 8.97 2.65 -1.91
CA GLU A 73 8.54 3.23 -0.64
C GLU A 73 7.01 3.38 -0.61
N LEU A 74 6.39 2.77 0.39
CA LEU A 74 4.97 2.89 0.71
C LEU A 74 4.83 3.76 1.95
N GLY A 75 4.18 4.90 1.81
CA GLY A 75 3.68 5.64 2.96
C GLY A 75 2.34 5.04 3.37
N VAL A 76 2.26 4.50 4.59
CA VAL A 76 1.06 3.90 5.15
C VAL A 76 0.64 4.59 6.43
N GLN A 77 -0.64 4.52 6.75
CA GLN A 77 -1.22 5.02 7.98
C GLN A 77 -1.90 3.87 8.71
N ARG A 78 -1.44 3.58 9.93
CA ARG A 78 -1.93 2.48 10.78
C ARG A 78 -2.26 3.03 12.15
N GLY A 79 -3.53 2.96 12.55
CA GLY A 79 -3.99 3.48 13.83
C GLY A 79 -3.67 4.97 14.01
N GLY A 80 -3.83 5.78 12.96
CA GLY A 80 -3.54 7.21 12.95
C GLY A 80 -2.06 7.58 12.81
N ALA A 81 -1.12 6.66 13.04
CA ALA A 81 0.31 6.92 12.87
C ALA A 81 0.76 6.68 11.42
N ARG A 82 1.56 7.61 10.88
CA ARG A 82 2.18 7.45 9.56
C ARG A 82 3.46 6.62 9.67
N ARG A 83 3.63 5.66 8.78
CA ARG A 83 4.80 4.77 8.68
C ARG A 83 5.25 4.71 7.23
N THR A 84 6.54 4.49 7.02
CA THR A 84 7.10 4.25 5.69
C THR A 84 7.61 2.81 5.65
N LEU A 85 7.13 2.05 4.67
CA LEU A 85 7.51 0.66 4.45
C LEU A 85 8.21 0.54 3.11
N LEU A 86 9.29 -0.22 3.03
CA LEU A 86 9.96 -0.51 1.78
C LEU A 86 9.44 -1.83 1.21
N LEU A 87 8.63 -1.75 0.16
CA LEU A 87 8.11 -2.92 -0.54
C LEU A 87 9.03 -3.30 -1.69
N THR A 88 9.75 -4.41 -1.55
CA THR A 88 10.48 -5.00 -2.68
C THR A 88 9.51 -5.73 -3.59
N LEU A 89 9.32 -5.26 -4.82
CA LEU A 89 8.50 -5.97 -5.80
C LEU A 89 9.24 -7.24 -6.24
N GLY A 90 8.74 -8.39 -5.82
CA GLY A 90 9.25 -9.68 -6.27
C GLY A 90 8.96 -9.88 -7.75
N ALA A 91 10.01 -10.18 -8.54
CA ALA A 91 9.88 -10.59 -9.92
C ALA A 91 8.80 -11.67 -10.09
N ARG A 92 7.99 -11.55 -11.14
CA ARG A 92 7.05 -12.61 -11.56
C ARG A 92 7.81 -13.94 -11.57
N SER A 93 7.37 -14.88 -10.74
CA SER A 93 7.59 -16.32 -10.93
C SER A 93 6.30 -16.90 -11.50
#